data_AF-A0A1Z9RTA8-F1
#
_entry.id   AF-A0A1Z9RTA8-F1
#
_cell.length_a   1.000
_cell.length_b   1.000
_cell.length_c   1.000
_cell.angle_alpha   90.00
_cell.angle_beta   90.00
_cell.angle_gamma   90.00
#
_symmetry.space_group_name_H-M   'P 1'
#
loop_
_entity.id
_entity.type
_entity.pdbx_description
1 polymer ?
#
loop_
_entity_poly.entity_id
_entity_poly.type
_entity_poly.pdbx_seq_one_letter_code
_entity_poly.pdbx_strand_id
1 'polypeptide(L)' 'MSGQTSVDEFIAGQSAATKELRRLVDILAPADSTVLIQGQTGSGKDVVARAIHALSGRKGPLISINCAAIPNELL' A
#
# COMPACT_ATOMS: atom_id res chain seq x y z
N MET A 1 -12.19 -22.12 -1.90
CA MET A 1 -10.73 -22.08 -1.90
C MET A 1 -10.30 -20.66 -1.55
N SER A 2 -10.09 -20.38 -0.26
CA SER A 2 -9.60 -19.09 0.22
C SER A 2 -8.11 -18.99 -0.10
N GLY A 3 -7.78 -18.43 -1.27
CA GLY A 3 -6.42 -17.99 -1.55
C GLY A 3 -6.08 -16.88 -0.56
N GLN A 4 -5.17 -17.15 0.38
CA GLN A 4 -4.66 -16.12 1.27
C GLN A 4 -3.83 -15.17 0.41
N THR A 5 -4.31 -13.94 0.24
CA THR A 5 -3.56 -12.89 -0.45
C THR A 5 -2.30 -12.57 0.36
N SER A 6 -1.13 -12.85 -0.21
CA SER A 6 0.17 -12.57 0.40
C SER A 6 0.71 -11.21 -0.06
N VAL A 7 1.45 -10.53 0.83
CA VAL A 7 2.18 -9.30 0.50
C VAL A 7 3.20 -9.50 -0.63
N ASP A 8 3.69 -10.72 -0.85
CA ASP A 8 4.63 -11.07 -1.92
C ASP A 8 4.03 -10.94 -3.33
N GLU A 9 2.70 -11.04 -3.47
CA GLU A 9 2.00 -10.84 -4.75
C GLU A 9 2.06 -9.39 -5.21
N PHE A 10 2.27 -8.46 -4.27
CA PHE A 10 2.38 -7.03 -4.54
C PHE A 10 3.85 -6.58 -4.58
N ILE A 11 4.65 -6.99 -3.59
CA ILE A 11 5.99 -6.43 -3.38
C ILE A 11 7.06 -7.49 -3.71
N ALA A 12 7.55 -7.42 -4.95
CA ALA A 12 8.61 -8.28 -5.45
C ALA A 12 10.01 -7.86 -4.97
N GLY A 13 10.94 -8.83 -4.96
CA GLY A 13 12.35 -8.63 -4.63
C GLY A 13 12.80 -9.38 -3.37
N GLN A 14 14.11 -9.53 -3.21
CA GLN A 14 14.71 -10.34 -2.13
C GLN A 14 15.68 -9.55 -1.23
N SER A 15 15.79 -8.25 -1.46
CA SER A 15 16.67 -7.38 -0.66
C SER A 15 16.19 -7.29 0.80
N ALA A 16 17.10 -6.95 1.72
CA ALA A 16 16.74 -6.72 3.12
C ALA A 16 15.68 -5.61 3.27
N ALA A 17 15.80 -4.53 2.49
CA ALA A 17 14.83 -3.44 2.48
C ALA A 17 13.44 -3.90 2.01
N THR A 18 13.38 -4.77 1.00
CA THR A 18 12.10 -5.35 0.53
C THR A 18 11.45 -6.22 1.60
N LYS A 19 12.26 -7.04 2.29
CA LYS A 19 11.76 -7.89 3.39
C LYS A 19 11.21 -7.05 4.54
N GLU A 20 11.90 -5.98 4.91
CA GLU A 20 11.42 -5.06 5.95
C GLU A 20 10.15 -4.31 5.53
N LEU A 21 10.08 -3.86 4.28
CA LEU A 21 8.87 -3.23 3.75
C LEU A 21 7.66 -4.17 3.81
N ARG A 22 7.83 -5.44 3.44
CA ARG A 22 6.77 -6.46 3.56
C ARG A 22 6.33 -6.65 5.01
N ARG A 23 7.27 -6.77 5.93
CA ARG A 23 7.00 -6.88 7.37
C ARG A 23 6.20 -5.68 7.90
N LEU A 24 6.56 -4.47 7.49
CA LEU A 24 5.83 -3.25 7.87
C LEU A 24 4.41 -3.24 7.31
N VAL A 25 4.21 -3.68 6.08
CA VAL A 25 2.87 -3.81 5.47
C VAL A 25 2.01 -4.81 6.25
N ASP A 26 2.54 -5.98 6.58
CA ASP A 26 1.80 -7.00 7.33
C ASP A 26 1.34 -6.50 8.72
N ILE A 27 2.14 -5.64 9.37
CA ILE A 27 1.82 -5.05 10.67
C ILE A 27 0.79 -3.93 10.54
N LEU A 28 0.96 -3.06 9.53
CA LEU A 28 0.16 -1.85 9.38
C LEU A 28 -1.18 -2.11 8.68
N ALA A 29 -1.27 -3.11 7.81
CA ALA A 29 -2.48 -3.41 7.06
C ALA A 29 -3.73 -3.61 7.96
N PRO A 30 -3.71 -4.47 9.00
CA PRO A 30 -4.88 -4.66 9.86
C PRO A 30 -5.09 -3.53 10.88
N ALA A 31 -4.17 -2.58 11.00
CA ALA A 31 -4.26 -1.49 11.97
C ALA A 31 -5.26 -0.42 11.51
N ASP A 32 -5.99 0.17 12.46
CA ASP A 32 -6.82 1.35 12.19
C ASP A 32 -6.00 2.63 12.37
N SER A 33 -5.03 2.82 11.49
CA SER A 33 -4.14 3.99 11.51
C SER A 33 -3.92 4.56 10.11
N THR A 34 -3.51 5.83 10.06
CA THR A 34 -3.11 6.47 8.79
C THR A 34 -1.67 6.09 8.47
N VAL A 35 -1.43 5.66 7.22
CA VAL A 35 -0.09 5.27 6.74
C VAL A 35 0.44 6.32 5.76
N LEU A 36 1.66 6.79 6.00
CA LEU A 36 2.42 7.65 5.07
C LEU A 36 3.47 6.82 4.33
N ILE A 37 3.36 6.75 3.00
CA ILE A 37 4.31 6.03 2.15
C ILE A 37 5.28 7.03 1.50
N GLN A 38 6.57 6.90 1.80
CA GLN A 38 7.61 7.76 1.26
C GLN A 38 8.53 7.00 0.30
N GLY A 39 9.05 7.71 -0.70
CA GLY A 39 9.95 7.14 -1.70
C GLY A 39 10.04 8.01 -2.95
N GLN A 40 11.09 7.79 -3.74
CA GLN A 40 11.33 8.51 -4.99
C GLN A 40 10.21 8.26 -6.03
N THR A 41 10.14 9.10 -7.05
CA THR A 41 9.24 8.88 -8.20
C THR A 41 9.56 7.53 -8.85
N GLY A 42 8.54 6.73 -9.15
CA GLY A 42 8.72 5.40 -9.75
C GLY A 42 9.04 4.27 -8.77
N SER A 43 9.17 4.51 -7.46
CA SER A 43 9.50 3.47 -6.47
C SER A 43 8.35 2.52 -6.10
N GLY A 44 7.22 2.57 -6.80
CA GLY A 44 6.09 1.67 -6.57
C GLY A 44 5.24 1.97 -5.32
N LYS A 45 5.14 3.23 -4.88
CA LYS A 45 4.32 3.62 -3.70
C LYS A 45 2.86 3.15 -3.80
N ASP A 46 2.25 3.22 -4.98
CA ASP A 46 0.88 2.76 -5.20
C ASP A 46 0.72 1.25 -5.05
N VAL A 47 1.78 0.48 -5.31
CA VAL A 47 1.80 -0.97 -5.11
C VAL A 47 1.74 -1.28 -3.61
N VAL A 48 2.47 -0.52 -2.79
CA VAL A 48 2.44 -0.63 -1.33
C VAL A 48 1.05 -0.28 -0.79
N ALA A 49 0.42 0.79 -1.28
CA ALA A 49 -0.94 1.17 -0.89
C ALA A 49 -1.97 0.08 -1.22
N ARG A 50 -1.85 -0.56 -2.39
CA ARG A 50 -2.70 -1.70 -2.78
C ARG A 50 -2.50 -2.92 -1.88
N ALA A 51 -1.26 -3.22 -1.51
CA ALA A 51 -0.94 -4.30 -0.58
C ALA A 51 -1.60 -4.05 0.78
N ILE A 52 -1.43 -2.85 1.34
CA ILE A 52 -2.06 -2.45 2.61
C ILE A 52 -3.58 -2.63 2.56
N HIS A 53 -4.24 -2.13 1.50
CA HIS A 53 -5.69 -2.28 1.35
C HIS A 53 -6.12 -3.76 1.29
N ALA A 54 -5.46 -4.56 0.45
CA ALA A 54 -5.78 -5.97 0.27
C ALA A 54 -5.62 -6.81 1.54
N LEU A 55 -4.59 -6.51 2.35
CA LEU A 55 -4.30 -7.21 3.60
C LEU A 55 -5.04 -6.62 4.82
N SER A 56 -5.70 -5.47 4.69
CA SER A 56 -6.34 -4.79 5.82
C SER A 56 -7.64 -5.42 6.33
N GLY A 57 -8.26 -6.31 5.54
CA GLY A 57 -9.60 -6.81 5.81
C GLY A 57 -10.73 -5.80 5.59
N ARG A 58 -10.42 -4.56 5.18
CA ARG A 58 -11.43 -3.55 4.82
C ARG A 58 -12.19 -3.98 3.57
N LYS A 59 -13.51 -3.78 3.60
CA LYS A 59 -14.39 -4.05 2.45
C LYS A 59 -14.51 -2.80 1.59
N GLY A 60 -14.69 -3.00 0.28
CA GLY A 60 -14.92 -1.92 -0.68
C GLY A 60 -13.68 -1.56 -1.50
N PRO A 61 -13.83 -0.62 -2.46
CA PRO A 61 -12.77 -0.25 -3.38
C PRO A 61 -11.69 0.59 -2.71
N LEU A 62 -10.45 0.40 -3.15
CA LEU A 62 -9.37 1.36 -2.91
C LEU A 62 -9.55 2.52 -3.89
N ILE A 63 -9.76 3.72 -3.37
CA ILE A 63 -9.89 4.94 -4.17
C ILE A 63 -8.56 5.69 -4.15
N SER A 64 -7.94 5.81 -5.33
CA SER A 64 -6.71 6.59 -5.51
C SER A 64 -7.05 8.01 -5.94
N ILE A 65 -6.49 8.99 -5.24
CA ILE A 65 -6.64 10.42 -5.54
C ILE A 65 -5.26 11.00 -5.82
N ASN A 66 -5.10 11.66 -6.98
CA ASN A 66 -3.89 12.40 -7.30
C ASN A 66 -4.07 13.87 -6.91
N CYS A 67 -3.50 14.26 -5.77
CA CYS A 67 -3.60 15.65 -5.28
C CYS A 67 -3.02 16.68 -6.24
N ALA A 68 -2.02 16.33 -7.05
CA ALA A 68 -1.44 17.27 -8.03
C ALA A 68 -2.38 17.58 -9.21
N ALA A 69 -3.43 16.77 -9.40
CA ALA A 69 -4.43 16.98 -10.44
C ALA A 69 -5.70 17.68 -9.93
N ILE A 70 -5.79 17.98 -8.62
CA ILE A 70 -6.94 18.68 -8.04
C ILE A 70 -6.69 20.20 -8.12
N PRO A 71 -7.56 20.98 -8.76
CA PRO A 71 -7.50 22.44 -8.74
C PRO A 71 -7.52 22.99 -7.31
N ASN A 72 -6.73 24.04 -7.03
CA ASN A 72 -6.66 24.67 -5.70
C ASN A 72 -8.00 25.21 -5.19
N GLU A 73 -8.96 25.46 -6.08
CA GLU A 73 -10.32 25.91 -5.74
C GLU A 73 -11.18 24.80 -5.11
N LEU A 74 -10.71 23.55 -5.16
CA LEU A 74 -11.42 22.35 -4.67
C LEU A 74 -10.68 21.62 -3.53
N LEU A 75 -9.55 22.16 -3.05
CA LEU A 75 -8.81 21.68 -1.88
C LEU A 75 -9.24 22.44 -0.62
#